data_AF-A0AAV0XH92-F1
#
_entry.id   AF-A0AAV0XH92-F1
#
_cell.length_a   1.000
_cell.length_b   1.000
_cell.length_c   1.000
_cell.angle_alpha   90.00
_cell.angle_beta   90.00
_cell.angle_gamma   90.00
#
_symmetry.space_group_name_H-M   'P 1'
#
loop_
_entity.id
_entity.type
_entity.pdbx_description
1 polymer ?
#
loop_
_entity_poly.entity_id
_entity_poly.type
_entity_poly.pdbx_seq_one_letter_code
_entity_poly.pdbx_strand_id
1 'polypeptide(L)'
;MSSKQIQKFKDEIEALKKENRDQKEAHEEDIQYLEKKNCDRRSINADSNTEIERLKKKNHELVIKNQEIVDENQDLQKENLELVAVKSKLNAKIEEYKEKQQEIEQQLCAKFEKLAVYAGITLSPVPVDKLQHCTEWWCPKHSKFATIVDELKQSIGEDKLIIDRAKARFKYWNSKPNGETCCKNNRKYKDRNTFLPPSNWPK
;
A
#
# COMPACT_ATOMS: atom_id res chain seq x y z
N MET A 1 -16.05 91.17 -60.55
CA MET A 1 -15.76 90.89 -59.13
C MET A 1 -14.85 91.97 -58.58
N SER A 2 -15.05 92.40 -57.34
CA SER A 2 -14.14 93.35 -56.67
C SER A 2 -12.84 92.66 -56.26
N SER A 3 -11.70 93.36 -56.31
CA SER A 3 -10.40 92.87 -55.84
C SER A 3 -10.45 92.30 -54.42
N LYS A 4 -11.30 92.87 -53.55
CA LYS A 4 -11.54 92.37 -52.18
C LYS A 4 -12.17 90.97 -52.13
N GLN A 5 -13.08 90.65 -53.06
CA GLN A 5 -13.71 89.32 -53.12
C GLN A 5 -12.72 88.26 -53.60
N ILE A 6 -11.86 88.61 -54.56
CA ILE A 6 -10.81 87.72 -55.07
C ILE A 6 -9.81 87.39 -53.96
N GLN A 7 -9.41 88.38 -53.15
CA GLN A 7 -8.50 88.15 -52.02
C GLN A 7 -9.15 87.24 -50.97
N LYS A 8 -10.41 87.47 -50.62
CA LYS A 8 -11.15 86.61 -49.68
C LYS A 8 -11.18 85.14 -50.12
N PHE A 9 -11.47 84.88 -51.41
CA PHE A 9 -11.45 83.51 -51.93
C PHE A 9 -10.06 82.89 -51.93
N LYS A 10 -8.98 83.67 -52.16
CA LYS A 10 -7.61 83.16 -52.04
C LYS A 10 -7.28 82.74 -50.61
N ASP A 11 -7.66 83.55 -49.64
CA ASP A 11 -7.42 83.26 -48.22
C ASP A 11 -8.22 82.03 -47.77
N GLU A 12 -9.49 81.91 -48.19
CA GLU A 12 -10.33 80.72 -47.94
C GLU A 12 -9.73 79.45 -48.58
N ILE A 13 -9.23 79.52 -49.82
CA ILE A 13 -8.57 78.40 -50.48
C ILE A 13 -7.31 77.96 -49.72
N GLU A 14 -6.50 78.91 -49.23
CA GLU A 14 -5.28 78.58 -48.50
C GLU A 14 -5.58 77.99 -47.12
N ALA A 15 -6.62 78.48 -46.44
CA ALA A 15 -7.13 77.90 -45.20
C ALA A 15 -7.61 76.46 -45.41
N LEU A 16 -8.42 76.20 -46.44
CA LEU A 16 -8.90 74.86 -46.78
C LEU A 16 -7.76 73.91 -47.17
N LYS A 17 -6.73 74.41 -47.86
CA LYS A 17 -5.54 73.60 -48.16
C LYS A 17 -4.78 73.23 -46.90
N LYS A 18 -4.65 74.16 -45.95
CA LYS A 18 -4.03 73.88 -44.67
C LYS A 18 -4.82 72.84 -43.89
N GLU A 19 -6.13 73.03 -43.75
CA GLU A 19 -7.01 72.07 -43.08
C GLU A 19 -6.94 70.67 -43.70
N ASN A 20 -6.93 70.56 -45.04
CA ASN A 20 -6.77 69.28 -45.71
C ASN A 20 -5.40 68.63 -45.46
N ARG A 21 -4.33 69.40 -45.28
CA ARG A 21 -3.01 68.86 -44.91
C ARG A 21 -3.04 68.33 -43.48
N ASP A 22 -3.55 69.12 -42.55
CA ASP A 22 -3.64 68.77 -41.14
C ASP A 22 -4.54 67.52 -40.95
N GLN A 23 -5.66 67.42 -41.68
CA GLN A 23 -6.51 66.22 -41.68
C GLN A 23 -5.81 64.98 -42.25
N LYS A 24 -5.05 65.13 -43.33
CA LYS A 24 -4.28 64.00 -43.90
C LYS A 24 -3.23 63.48 -42.94
N GLU A 25 -2.53 64.38 -42.26
CA GLU A 25 -1.52 64.01 -41.26
C GLU A 25 -2.16 63.29 -40.07
N ALA A 26 -3.26 63.82 -39.53
CA ALA A 26 -4.01 63.17 -38.45
C ALA A 26 -4.52 61.77 -38.85
N HIS A 27 -5.03 61.61 -40.07
CA HIS A 27 -5.47 60.30 -40.56
C HIS A 27 -4.32 59.32 -40.75
N GLU A 28 -3.14 59.78 -41.19
CA GLU A 28 -1.95 58.95 -41.32
C GLU A 28 -1.48 58.45 -39.94
N GLU A 29 -1.50 59.30 -38.92
CA GLU A 29 -1.19 58.91 -37.54
C GLU A 29 -2.17 57.86 -37.00
N ASP A 30 -3.47 58.04 -37.23
CA ASP A 30 -4.50 57.07 -36.84
C ASP A 30 -4.31 55.71 -37.54
N ILE A 31 -3.98 55.73 -38.83
CA ILE A 31 -3.68 54.50 -39.60
C ILE A 31 -2.49 53.78 -38.98
N GLN A 32 -1.38 54.45 -38.74
CA GLN A 32 -0.18 53.85 -38.15
C GLN A 32 -0.45 53.28 -36.75
N TYR A 33 -1.24 53.98 -35.94
CA TYR A 33 -1.66 53.50 -34.62
C TYR A 33 -2.49 52.21 -34.73
N LEU A 34 -3.47 52.18 -35.63
CA LEU A 34 -4.34 51.03 -35.84
C LEU A 34 -3.59 49.83 -36.43
N GLU A 35 -2.65 50.06 -37.34
CA GLU A 35 -1.79 49.02 -37.90
C GLU A 35 -0.93 48.36 -36.83
N LYS A 36 -0.29 49.16 -35.98
CA LYS A 36 0.50 48.64 -34.84
C LYS A 36 -0.37 47.80 -33.91
N LYS A 37 -1.53 48.33 -33.51
CA LYS A 37 -2.48 47.61 -32.65
C LYS A 37 -2.96 46.31 -33.27
N ASN A 38 -3.19 46.28 -34.58
CA ASN A 38 -3.57 45.06 -35.30
C ASN A 38 -2.43 44.05 -35.39
N CYS A 39 -1.19 44.50 -35.54
CA CYS A 39 0.00 43.65 -35.49
C CYS A 39 0.10 42.95 -34.13
N ASP A 40 -0.02 43.71 -33.03
CA ASP A 40 0.03 43.17 -31.67
C ASP A 40 -1.08 42.13 -31.43
N ARG A 41 -2.31 42.44 -31.87
CA ARG A 41 -3.44 41.50 -31.77
C ARG A 41 -3.22 40.22 -32.57
N ARG A 42 -2.60 40.30 -33.76
CA ARG A 42 -2.26 39.12 -34.57
C ARG A 42 -1.24 38.24 -33.85
N SER A 43 -0.22 38.85 -33.23
CA SER A 43 0.78 38.11 -32.44
C SER A 43 0.14 37.37 -31.28
N ILE A 44 -0.66 38.06 -30.46
CA ILE A 44 -1.36 37.45 -29.31
C ILE A 44 -2.27 36.29 -29.76
N ASN A 45 -2.95 36.46 -30.89
CA ASN A 45 -3.83 35.43 -31.43
C ASN A 45 -3.05 34.20 -31.92
N ALA A 46 -1.87 34.40 -32.53
CA ALA A 46 -0.98 33.31 -32.93
C ALA A 46 -0.45 32.52 -31.72
N ASP A 47 -0.03 33.23 -30.67
CA ASP A 47 0.43 32.61 -29.42
C ASP A 47 -0.69 31.81 -28.74
N SER A 48 -1.89 32.39 -28.68
CA SER A 48 -3.07 31.73 -28.10
C SER A 48 -3.45 30.46 -28.88
N ASN A 49 -3.43 30.51 -30.21
CA ASN A 49 -3.71 29.34 -31.04
C ASN A 49 -2.66 28.23 -30.83
N THR A 50 -1.40 28.60 -30.67
CA THR A 50 -0.31 27.64 -30.41
C THR A 50 -0.52 26.94 -29.07
N GLU A 51 -0.92 27.69 -28.04
CA GLU A 51 -1.23 27.14 -26.72
C GLU A 51 -2.47 26.23 -26.75
N ILE A 52 -3.51 26.59 -27.51
CA ILE A 52 -4.70 25.76 -27.70
C ILE A 52 -4.32 24.40 -28.31
N GLU A 53 -3.50 24.37 -29.35
CA GLU A 53 -3.08 23.10 -29.97
C GLU A 53 -2.22 22.25 -29.02
N ARG A 54 -1.34 22.88 -28.23
CA ARG A 54 -0.57 22.20 -27.19
C ARG A 54 -1.47 21.56 -26.14
N LEU A 55 -2.50 22.29 -25.67
CA LEU A 55 -3.46 21.79 -24.69
C LEU A 55 -4.34 20.67 -25.27
N LYS A 56 -4.78 20.78 -26.52
CA LYS A 56 -5.52 19.71 -27.21
C LYS A 56 -4.71 18.42 -27.26
N LYS A 57 -3.42 18.50 -27.63
CA LYS A 57 -2.53 17.33 -27.66
C LYS A 57 -2.40 16.69 -26.27
N LYS A 58 -2.15 17.50 -25.24
CA LYS A 58 -2.05 17.01 -23.85
C LYS A 58 -3.35 16.36 -23.37
N ASN A 59 -4.50 16.94 -23.73
CA ASN A 59 -5.79 16.38 -23.38
C ASN A 59 -6.01 15.01 -24.06
N HIS A 60 -5.65 14.88 -25.33
CA HIS A 60 -5.71 13.61 -26.05
C HIS A 60 -4.85 12.53 -25.38
N GLU A 61 -3.62 12.85 -24.97
CA GLU A 61 -2.73 11.93 -24.24
C GLU A 61 -3.34 11.49 -22.89
N LEU A 62 -4.00 12.40 -22.16
CA LEU A 62 -4.68 12.07 -20.91
C LEU A 62 -5.90 11.17 -21.12
N VAL A 63 -6.67 11.38 -22.20
CA VAL A 63 -7.80 10.53 -22.56
C VAL A 63 -7.34 9.10 -22.83
N ILE A 64 -6.23 8.92 -23.57
CA ILE A 64 -5.66 7.59 -23.84
C ILE A 64 -5.26 6.89 -22.53
N LYS A 65 -4.50 7.57 -21.66
CA LYS A 65 -4.09 7.01 -20.36
C LYS A 65 -5.27 6.65 -19.47
N ASN A 66 -6.31 7.47 -19.46
CA ASN A 66 -7.53 7.17 -18.72
C ASN A 66 -8.22 5.91 -19.26
N GLN A 67 -8.22 5.71 -20.59
CA GLN A 67 -8.77 4.49 -21.17
C GLN A 67 -7.97 3.26 -20.76
N GLU A 68 -6.63 3.32 -20.79
CA GLU A 68 -5.76 2.23 -20.34
C GLU A 68 -6.04 1.84 -18.88
N ILE A 69 -6.20 2.84 -17.99
CA ILE A 69 -6.55 2.61 -16.57
C ILE A 69 -7.95 2.00 -16.42
N VAL A 70 -8.91 2.41 -17.24
CA VAL A 70 -10.26 1.83 -17.22
C VAL A 70 -10.22 0.36 -17.64
N ASP A 71 -9.46 0.03 -18.67
CA ASP A 71 -9.32 -1.34 -19.16
C ASP A 71 -8.64 -2.25 -18.13
N GLU A 72 -7.53 -1.78 -17.51
CA GLU A 72 -6.84 -2.52 -16.44
C GLU A 72 -7.76 -2.76 -15.22
N ASN A 73 -8.56 -1.76 -14.84
CA ASN A 73 -9.53 -1.92 -13.75
C ASN A 73 -10.61 -2.94 -14.07
N GLN A 74 -11.08 -3.03 -15.32
CA GLN A 74 -12.05 -4.04 -15.74
C GLN A 74 -11.46 -5.45 -15.64
N ASP A 75 -10.20 -5.62 -16.02
CA ASP A 75 -9.53 -6.92 -15.93
C ASP A 75 -9.30 -7.36 -14.48
N LEU A 76 -8.83 -6.44 -13.62
CA LEU A 76 -8.72 -6.69 -12.18
C LEU A 76 -10.08 -7.02 -11.55
N GLN A 77 -11.16 -6.39 -12.00
CA GLN A 77 -12.50 -6.69 -11.51
C GLN A 77 -12.96 -8.11 -11.90
N LYS A 78 -12.63 -8.59 -13.11
CA LYS A 78 -12.90 -9.97 -13.53
C LYS A 78 -12.11 -10.97 -12.68
N GLU A 79 -10.80 -10.74 -12.49
CA GLU A 79 -9.95 -11.60 -11.67
C GLU A 79 -10.48 -11.68 -10.22
N ASN A 80 -10.90 -10.55 -9.67
CA ASN A 80 -11.47 -10.51 -8.32
C ASN A 80 -12.78 -11.32 -8.21
N LEU A 81 -13.65 -11.29 -9.24
CA LEU A 81 -14.85 -12.13 -9.28
C LEU A 81 -14.51 -13.62 -9.33
N GLU A 82 -13.50 -14.01 -10.10
CA GLU A 82 -13.02 -15.40 -10.16
C GLU A 82 -12.46 -15.85 -8.80
N LEU A 83 -11.65 -15.02 -8.14
CA LEU A 83 -11.12 -15.29 -6.81
C LEU A 83 -12.23 -15.43 -5.76
N VAL A 84 -13.25 -14.56 -5.80
CA VAL A 84 -14.42 -14.66 -4.93
C VAL A 84 -15.16 -15.99 -5.15
N ALA A 85 -15.31 -16.44 -6.40
CA ALA A 85 -15.93 -17.72 -6.72
C ALA A 85 -15.11 -18.91 -6.19
N VAL A 86 -13.78 -18.88 -6.35
CA VAL A 86 -12.87 -19.90 -5.80
C VAL A 86 -12.95 -19.93 -4.28
N LYS A 87 -12.92 -18.77 -3.62
CA LYS A 87 -13.05 -18.65 -2.17
C LYS A 87 -14.37 -19.24 -1.67
N SER A 88 -15.47 -18.98 -2.35
CA SER A 88 -16.77 -19.56 -2.02
C SER A 88 -16.76 -21.09 -2.10
N LYS A 89 -16.15 -21.66 -3.15
CA LYS A 89 -16.03 -23.12 -3.31
C LYS A 89 -15.16 -23.74 -2.21
N LEU A 90 -14.07 -23.07 -1.84
CA LEU A 90 -13.19 -23.54 -0.77
C LEU A 90 -13.89 -23.53 0.59
N ASN A 91 -14.63 -22.46 0.89
CA ASN A 91 -15.42 -22.38 2.12
C ASN A 91 -16.46 -23.50 2.21
N ALA A 92 -17.15 -23.82 1.11
CA ALA A 92 -18.09 -24.94 1.08
C ALA A 92 -17.41 -26.29 1.41
N LYS A 93 -16.21 -26.55 0.86
CA LYS A 93 -15.43 -27.75 1.21
C LYS A 93 -14.99 -27.76 2.67
N ILE A 94 -14.64 -26.61 3.23
CA ILE A 94 -14.26 -26.50 4.65
C ILE A 94 -15.44 -26.91 5.54
N GLU A 95 -16.65 -26.44 5.25
CA GLU A 95 -17.83 -26.84 6.02
C GLU A 95 -18.14 -28.34 5.85
N GLU A 96 -18.04 -28.88 4.63
CA GLU A 96 -18.19 -30.33 4.40
C GLU A 96 -17.20 -31.17 5.23
N TYR A 97 -15.94 -30.74 5.32
CA TYR A 97 -14.93 -31.44 6.13
C TYR A 97 -15.19 -31.30 7.63
N LYS A 98 -15.70 -30.17 8.11
CA LYS A 98 -16.10 -30.00 9.51
C LYS A 98 -17.25 -30.93 9.89
N GLU A 99 -18.26 -31.05 9.03
CA GLU A 99 -19.38 -31.96 9.23
C GLU A 99 -18.90 -33.42 9.33
N LYS A 100 -18.04 -33.84 8.39
CA LYS A 100 -17.43 -35.18 8.42
C LYS A 100 -16.59 -35.42 9.68
N GLN A 101 -15.83 -34.42 10.11
CA GLN A 101 -15.05 -34.53 11.34
C GLN A 101 -15.96 -34.73 12.55
N GLN A 102 -17.04 -33.93 12.66
CA GLN A 102 -18.02 -34.04 13.72
C GLN A 102 -18.71 -35.41 13.72
N GLU A 103 -19.04 -35.95 12.54
CA GLU A 103 -19.61 -37.29 12.40
C GLU A 103 -18.65 -38.37 12.91
N ILE A 104 -17.37 -38.30 12.52
CA ILE A 104 -16.33 -39.24 12.98
C ILE A 104 -16.17 -39.17 14.50
N GLU A 105 -16.14 -37.97 15.08
CA GLU A 105 -16.07 -37.76 16.54
C GLU A 105 -17.26 -38.40 17.26
N GLN A 106 -18.49 -38.19 16.77
CA GLN A 106 -19.70 -38.81 17.32
C GLN A 106 -19.66 -40.34 17.24
N GLN A 107 -19.24 -40.89 16.09
CA GLN A 107 -19.10 -42.33 15.92
C GLN A 107 -18.05 -42.93 16.88
N LEU A 108 -16.94 -42.24 17.10
CA LEU A 108 -15.92 -42.62 18.08
C LEU A 108 -16.48 -42.65 19.50
N CYS A 109 -17.15 -41.58 19.94
CA CYS A 109 -17.82 -41.52 21.23
C CYS A 109 -18.79 -42.69 21.41
N ALA A 110 -19.68 -42.94 20.45
CA ALA A 110 -20.64 -44.03 20.50
C ALA A 110 -19.98 -45.42 20.56
N LYS A 111 -18.86 -45.63 19.87
CA LYS A 111 -18.09 -46.88 19.94
C LYS A 111 -17.46 -47.07 21.33
N PHE A 112 -16.89 -46.01 21.92
CA PHE A 112 -16.30 -46.07 23.25
C PHE A 112 -17.35 -46.30 24.35
N GLU A 113 -18.54 -45.69 24.23
CA GLU A 113 -19.66 -45.94 25.14
C GLU A 113 -20.12 -47.41 25.10
N LYS A 114 -20.23 -48.00 23.91
CA LYS A 114 -20.62 -49.41 23.74
C LYS A 114 -19.59 -50.41 24.27
N LEU A 115 -18.31 -50.05 24.32
CA LEU A 115 -17.24 -50.93 24.77
C LEU A 115 -17.17 -51.08 26.30
N ALA A 116 -18.00 -50.37 27.08
CA ALA A 116 -18.05 -50.43 28.55
C ALA A 116 -16.67 -50.30 29.25
N VAL A 117 -15.68 -49.71 28.57
CA VAL A 117 -14.29 -49.63 29.07
C VAL A 117 -14.20 -48.80 30.35
N TYR A 118 -15.13 -47.87 30.56
CA TYR A 118 -15.16 -47.00 31.74
C TYR A 118 -15.93 -47.57 32.93
N ALA A 119 -16.64 -48.70 32.80
CA ALA A 119 -17.33 -49.30 33.95
C ALA A 119 -16.35 -49.98 34.94
N GLY A 120 -15.09 -50.21 34.55
CA GLY A 120 -14.08 -50.88 35.37
C GLY A 120 -12.80 -50.07 35.63
N ILE A 121 -12.62 -48.90 35.02
CA ILE A 121 -11.43 -48.07 35.24
C ILE A 121 -11.79 -46.97 36.23
N THR A 122 -11.66 -47.27 37.52
CA THR A 122 -11.35 -46.24 38.50
C THR A 122 -9.99 -45.65 38.12
N LEU A 123 -10.01 -44.55 37.35
CA LEU A 123 -8.86 -43.67 37.22
C LEU A 123 -8.63 -43.04 38.59
N SER A 124 -7.99 -43.79 39.49
CA SER A 124 -7.35 -43.21 40.65
C SER A 124 -6.40 -42.15 40.11
N PRO A 125 -6.42 -40.90 40.59
CA PRO A 125 -5.50 -39.88 40.11
C PRO A 125 -4.10 -40.43 40.40
N VAL A 126 -3.38 -40.82 39.35
CA VAL A 126 -1.95 -41.10 39.48
C VAL A 126 -1.38 -39.80 40.05
N PRO A 127 -0.76 -39.81 41.25
CA PRO A 127 -0.09 -38.64 41.75
C PRO A 127 0.98 -38.33 40.71
N VAL A 128 0.77 -37.28 39.93
CA VAL A 128 1.80 -36.78 39.03
C VAL A 128 2.91 -36.31 39.96
N ASP A 129 3.92 -37.14 40.12
CA ASP A 129 5.12 -36.79 40.82
C ASP A 129 5.57 -35.45 40.27
N LYS A 130 5.78 -34.48 41.16
CA LYS A 130 6.13 -33.09 40.84
C LYS A 130 7.55 -33.00 40.27
N LEU A 131 8.02 -34.00 39.53
CA LEU A 131 9.25 -33.99 38.75
C LEU A 131 9.03 -33.24 37.42
N GLN A 132 8.73 -31.95 37.60
CA GLN A 132 9.09 -30.82 36.76
C GLN A 132 9.68 -31.14 35.36
N HIS A 133 8.84 -31.47 34.39
CA HIS A 133 9.21 -31.30 32.99
C HIS A 133 9.31 -29.79 32.69
N CYS A 134 10.52 -29.31 32.42
CA CYS A 134 10.73 -27.97 31.89
C CYS A 134 10.39 -27.98 30.41
N THR A 135 9.36 -27.23 30.02
CA THR A 135 8.88 -27.16 28.63
C THR A 135 9.50 -26.00 27.84
N GLU A 136 10.42 -25.27 28.45
CA GLU A 136 11.12 -24.15 27.81
C GLU A 136 12.13 -24.71 26.79
N TRP A 137 11.85 -24.50 25.50
CA TRP A 137 12.61 -25.02 24.36
C TRP A 137 14.05 -24.49 24.25
N TRP A 138 14.40 -23.48 25.03
CA TRP A 138 15.74 -22.90 25.16
C TRP A 138 16.46 -23.29 26.45
N CYS A 139 15.89 -24.18 27.27
CA CYS A 139 16.47 -24.58 28.55
C CYS A 139 17.74 -25.44 28.36
N PRO A 140 18.89 -25.06 28.95
CA PRO A 140 20.14 -25.83 28.80
C PRO A 140 20.02 -27.30 29.25
N LYS A 141 19.27 -27.56 30.32
CA LYS A 141 19.14 -28.91 30.91
C LYS A 141 18.16 -29.82 30.16
N HIS A 142 17.15 -29.27 29.50
CA HIS A 142 16.00 -30.04 29.01
C HIS A 142 15.72 -29.86 27.52
N SER A 143 16.55 -29.09 26.81
CA SER A 143 16.43 -28.89 25.36
C SER A 143 17.78 -29.08 24.69
N LYS A 144 17.76 -29.50 23.43
CA LYS A 144 18.95 -29.53 22.55
C LYS A 144 19.16 -28.19 21.84
N PHE A 145 18.88 -27.08 22.53
CA PHE A 145 18.82 -25.75 21.93
C PHE A 145 20.10 -25.36 21.18
N ALA A 146 21.28 -25.63 21.74
CA ALA A 146 22.56 -25.33 21.09
C ALA A 146 22.67 -26.04 19.72
N THR A 147 22.40 -27.35 19.69
CA THR A 147 22.45 -28.17 18.47
C THR A 147 21.44 -27.68 17.42
N ILE A 148 20.20 -27.42 17.84
CA ILE A 148 19.12 -27.00 16.93
C ILE A 148 19.41 -25.62 16.33
N VAL A 149 19.96 -24.69 17.12
CA VAL A 149 20.28 -23.33 16.68
C VAL A 149 21.46 -23.29 15.70
N ASP A 150 22.41 -24.21 15.83
CA ASP A 150 23.53 -24.33 14.89
C ASP A 150 23.08 -24.91 13.53
N GLU A 151 22.05 -25.76 13.52
CA GLU A 151 21.47 -26.37 12.31
C GLU A 151 20.43 -25.48 11.61
N LEU A 152 19.83 -24.52 12.33
CA LEU A 152 18.83 -23.61 11.80
C LEU A 152 19.44 -22.51 10.91
N LYS A 153 19.13 -22.55 9.61
CA LYS A 153 19.36 -21.40 8.72
C LYS A 153 18.42 -20.26 9.13
N GLN A 154 19.00 -19.13 9.53
CA GLN A 154 18.24 -17.98 10.04
C GLN A 154 17.24 -17.47 8.99
N SER A 155 15.94 -17.52 9.33
CA SER A 155 14.86 -16.89 8.57
C SER A 155 14.52 -15.49 9.13
N ILE A 156 13.83 -14.73 8.27
CA ILE A 156 13.19 -13.40 8.35
C ILE A 156 13.17 -12.72 9.75
N GLY A 157 13.39 -11.40 9.76
CA GLY A 157 13.81 -10.57 10.92
C GLY A 157 13.18 -10.83 12.30
N GLU A 158 11.90 -11.20 12.41
CA GLU A 158 11.27 -11.51 13.72
C GLU A 158 11.80 -12.81 14.35
N ASP A 159 12.01 -13.87 13.56
CA ASP A 159 12.57 -15.14 14.05
C ASP A 159 14.00 -14.94 14.59
N LYS A 160 14.77 -14.05 13.94
CA LYS A 160 16.12 -13.70 14.39
C LYS A 160 16.10 -13.09 15.79
N LEU A 161 15.17 -12.17 16.07
CA LEU A 161 15.03 -11.55 17.39
C LEU A 161 14.63 -12.57 18.47
N ILE A 162 13.77 -13.54 18.12
CA ILE A 162 13.38 -14.61 19.03
C ILE A 162 14.57 -15.51 19.37
N ILE A 163 15.34 -15.93 18.35
CA ILE A 163 16.54 -16.75 18.52
C ILE A 163 17.61 -16.01 19.33
N ASP A 164 17.86 -14.72 19.07
CA ASP A 164 18.86 -13.94 19.79
C ASP A 164 18.50 -13.77 21.27
N ARG A 165 17.22 -13.53 21.59
CA ARG A 165 16.74 -13.52 22.99
C ARG A 165 16.88 -14.89 23.65
N ALA A 166 16.58 -15.96 22.94
CA ALA A 166 16.73 -17.32 23.46
C ALA A 166 18.20 -17.69 23.70
N LYS A 167 19.13 -17.30 22.81
CA LYS A 167 20.58 -17.45 22.98
C LYS A 167 21.10 -16.73 24.22
N ALA A 168 20.66 -15.48 24.44
CA ALA A 168 21.04 -14.72 25.62
C ALA A 168 20.59 -15.41 26.92
N ARG A 169 19.38 -15.98 26.94
CA ARG A 169 18.85 -16.74 28.09
C ARG A 169 19.58 -18.06 28.28
N PHE A 170 19.76 -18.84 27.21
CA PHE A 170 20.52 -20.09 27.25
C PHE A 170 21.91 -19.85 27.85
N LYS A 171 22.64 -18.82 27.37
CA LYS A 171 23.95 -18.44 27.90
C LYS A 171 23.91 -18.05 29.38
N TYR A 172 22.94 -17.23 29.80
CA TYR A 172 22.78 -16.84 31.20
C TYR A 172 22.62 -18.05 32.13
N TRP A 173 21.78 -19.02 31.75
CA TRP A 173 21.53 -20.22 32.55
C TRP A 173 22.65 -21.26 32.47
N ASN A 174 23.35 -21.33 31.34
CA ASN A 174 24.49 -22.23 31.16
C ASN A 174 25.76 -21.72 31.87
N SER A 175 25.88 -20.41 32.10
CA SER A 175 27.04 -19.79 32.78
C SER A 175 27.01 -19.88 34.31
N LYS A 176 26.05 -20.60 34.89
CA LYS A 176 25.94 -20.73 36.35
C LYS A 176 26.98 -21.73 36.89
N PRO A 177 27.53 -21.50 38.10
CA PRO A 177 28.65 -22.28 38.64
C PRO A 177 28.34 -23.77 38.89
N ASN A 178 27.06 -24.18 38.84
CA ASN A 178 26.62 -25.55 39.11
C ASN A 178 26.36 -26.36 37.82
N GLY A 179 26.87 -25.92 36.67
CA GLY A 179 26.61 -26.54 35.36
C GLY A 179 25.22 -26.25 34.81
N GLU A 180 24.79 -27.03 33.80
CA GLU A 180 23.53 -26.90 33.06
C GLU A 180 22.31 -26.84 34.01
N THR A 181 21.93 -25.62 34.41
CA THR A 181 20.89 -25.40 35.41
C THR A 181 19.55 -25.17 34.71
N CYS A 182 18.52 -25.90 35.14
CA CYS A 182 17.16 -25.70 34.64
C CYS A 182 16.59 -24.34 35.06
N CYS A 183 16.05 -23.59 34.10
CA CYS A 183 15.43 -22.29 34.36
C CYS A 183 14.16 -22.36 35.23
N LYS A 184 13.53 -23.53 35.38
CA LYS A 184 12.30 -23.71 36.18
C LYS A 184 12.56 -23.74 37.69
N ASN A 185 13.74 -24.21 38.11
CA ASN A 185 14.02 -24.48 39.53
C ASN A 185 14.48 -23.23 40.29
N ASN A 186 14.80 -22.14 39.59
CA ASN A 186 15.39 -20.93 40.15
C ASN A 186 14.61 -19.63 39.85
N ARG A 187 13.40 -19.74 39.26
CA ARG A 187 12.48 -18.59 39.16
C ARG A 187 11.87 -18.33 40.54
N LYS A 188 12.44 -17.39 41.30
CA LYS A 188 11.85 -16.87 42.55
C LYS A 188 10.47 -16.23 42.34
N TYR A 189 10.11 -15.90 41.10
CA TYR A 189 8.80 -15.36 40.73
C TYR A 189 8.22 -16.14 39.55
N LYS A 190 7.01 -16.70 39.74
CA LYS A 190 6.21 -17.39 38.73
C LYS A 190 5.67 -16.40 37.69
N ASP A 191 6.53 -15.82 36.85
CA ASP A 191 6.04 -14.92 35.80
C ASP A 191 5.70 -15.62 34.48
N ARG A 192 4.57 -15.13 33.95
CA ARG A 192 3.71 -15.63 32.85
C ARG A 192 4.32 -15.55 31.44
N ASN A 193 5.64 -15.43 31.31
CA ASN A 193 6.29 -15.28 30.01
C ASN A 193 6.67 -16.66 29.44
N THR A 194 5.66 -17.39 28.97
CA THR A 194 5.84 -18.56 28.09
C THR A 194 6.19 -18.03 26.70
N PHE A 195 7.42 -18.27 26.24
CA PHE A 195 7.84 -17.85 24.90
C PHE A 195 7.46 -18.94 23.90
N LEU A 196 6.71 -18.57 22.87
CA LEU A 196 6.45 -19.45 21.74
C LEU A 196 7.77 -19.70 20.97
N PRO A 197 8.03 -20.93 20.51
CA PRO A 197 9.18 -21.22 19.67
C PRO A 197 9.05 -20.52 18.30
N PRO A 198 10.17 -20.27 17.59
CA PRO A 198 10.16 -19.76 16.22
C PRO A 198 9.32 -20.62 15.28
N SER A 199 8.84 -20.01 14.20
CA SER A 199 7.93 -20.64 13.24
C SER A 199 8.51 -21.92 12.59
N ASN A 200 9.83 -22.01 12.50
CA ASN A 200 10.60 -23.10 11.90
C ASN A 200 11.22 -24.08 12.92
N TRP A 201 10.85 -24.00 14.20
CA TRP A 201 11.38 -24.89 15.21
C TRP A 201 10.92 -26.35 14.98
N PRO A 202 11.81 -27.36 15.09
CA PRO A 202 11.42 -28.76 14.97
C PRO A 202 10.36 -29.12 16.01
N LYS A 203 9.27 -29.77 15.58
CA LYS A 203 8.21 -30.27 16.47
C LYS A 203 8.52 -31.67 16.98
#